data_AF-J3G3H4-F1
#
_entry.id   AF-J3G3H4-F1
#
_cell.length_a   1.000
_cell.length_b   1.000
_cell.length_c   1.000
_cell.angle_alpha   90.00
_cell.angle_beta   90.00
_cell.angle_gamma   90.00
#
_symmetry.space_group_name_H-M   'P 1'
#
loop_
_entity.id
_entity.type
_entity.pdbx_description
1 polymer ?
#
loop_
_entity_poly.entity_id
_entity_poly.type
_entity_poly.pdbx_seq_one_letter_code
_entity_poly.pdbx_strand_id
1 'polypeptide(L)'
;MAMSNRLLAAWYDGHPALKLLQPLEWLYRRVVVNKRKRFLAGEGEIYQPPVPLIVVGNITVGGTGKTPLILWMIQHCQRSGLRVGVVSRGYGAKPPQLPWR
;
A
#
# COMPACT_ATOMS: atom_id res chain seq x y z
N MET A 1 -1.35 14.72 -21.71
CA MET A 1 -1.60 14.30 -20.31
C MET A 1 -2.19 12.90 -20.32
N ALA A 2 -1.54 11.92 -19.68
CA ALA A 2 -2.06 10.56 -19.60
C ALA A 2 -3.45 10.55 -18.97
N MET A 3 -4.35 9.70 -19.48
CA MET A 3 -5.72 9.56 -18.97
C MET A 3 -5.75 9.28 -17.46
N SER A 4 -4.75 8.57 -16.94
CA SER A 4 -4.52 8.35 -15.51
C SER A 4 -4.42 9.65 -14.69
N ASN A 5 -3.71 10.65 -15.20
CA ASN A 5 -3.52 11.92 -14.48
C ASN A 5 -4.80 12.76 -14.47
N ARG A 6 -5.59 12.71 -15.56
CA ARG A 6 -6.91 13.37 -15.60
C ARG A 6 -7.89 12.73 -14.63
N LEU A 7 -7.87 11.40 -14.53
CA LEU A 7 -8.70 10.66 -13.59
C LEU A 7 -8.27 10.91 -12.13
N LEU A 8 -6.96 11.02 -11.88
CA LEU A 8 -6.41 11.38 -10.59
C LEU A 8 -6.80 12.79 -10.16
N ALA A 9 -6.71 13.77 -11.07
CA ALA A 9 -7.17 15.14 -10.80
C ALA A 9 -8.67 15.17 -10.51
N ALA A 10 -9.50 14.53 -11.35
CA ALA A 10 -10.93 14.44 -11.13
C ALA A 10 -11.30 13.81 -9.78
N TRP A 11 -10.53 12.80 -9.33
CA TRP A 11 -10.67 12.15 -8.03
C TRP A 11 -10.40 13.09 -6.86
N TYR A 12 -9.33 13.89 -6.91
CA TYR A 12 -8.99 14.84 -5.85
C TYR A 12 -9.85 16.11 -5.88
N ASP A 13 -10.26 16.57 -7.07
CA ASP A 13 -11.08 17.77 -7.26
C ASP A 13 -12.59 17.51 -7.07
N GLY A 14 -13.00 16.25 -6.88
CA GLY A 14 -14.39 15.89 -6.60
C GLY A 14 -15.34 16.06 -7.79
N HIS A 15 -14.88 15.70 -9.00
CA HIS A 15 -15.66 15.90 -10.22
C HIS A 15 -17.03 15.18 -10.15
N PRO A 16 -18.16 15.85 -10.47
CA PRO A 16 -19.51 15.32 -10.26
C PRO A 16 -19.81 14.02 -11.03
N ALA A 17 -19.13 13.78 -12.15
CA ALA A 17 -19.23 12.53 -12.91
C ALA A 17 -18.82 11.28 -12.10
N LEU A 18 -18.01 11.43 -11.04
CA LEU A 18 -17.63 10.33 -10.14
C LEU A 18 -18.81 9.76 -9.37
N LYS A 19 -19.93 10.50 -9.25
CA LYS A 19 -21.15 10.00 -8.62
C LYS A 19 -21.71 8.76 -9.31
N LEU A 20 -21.48 8.60 -10.62
CA LEU A 20 -21.87 7.40 -11.36
C LEU A 20 -21.14 6.14 -10.88
N LEU A 21 -19.97 6.29 -10.25
CA LEU A 21 -19.18 5.19 -9.69
C LEU A 21 -19.59 4.83 -8.25
N GLN A 22 -20.54 5.55 -7.63
CA GLN A 22 -20.97 5.30 -6.26
C GLN A 22 -21.48 3.88 -5.99
N PRO A 23 -22.25 3.22 -6.89
CA PRO A 23 -22.67 1.84 -6.65
C PRO A 23 -21.46 0.89 -6.55
N LEU A 24 -20.45 1.10 -7.39
CA LEU A 24 -19.21 0.33 -7.37
C LEU A 24 -18.38 0.65 -6.12
N GLU A 25 -18.31 1.91 -5.73
CA GLU A 25 -17.66 2.35 -4.49
C GLU A 25 -18.30 1.68 -3.26
N TRP A 26 -19.63 1.65 -3.19
CA TRP A 26 -20.36 1.01 -2.09
C TRP A 26 -20.04 -0.48 -1.99
N LEU A 27 -20.04 -1.19 -3.13
CA LEU A 27 -19.68 -2.60 -3.17
C LEU A 27 -18.24 -2.83 -2.70
N TYR A 28 -17.29 -2.05 -3.23
CA TYR A 28 -15.88 -2.10 -2.84
C TYR A 28 -15.71 -1.82 -1.34
N ARG A 29 -16.36 -0.77 -0.84
CA ARG A 29 -16.35 -0.38 0.58
C ARG A 29 -16.87 -1.50 1.46
N ARG A 30 -17.98 -2.16 1.08
CA ARG A 30 -18.54 -3.29 1.83
C ARG A 30 -17.53 -4.44 1.94
N VAL A 31 -16.85 -4.78 0.85
CA VAL A 31 -15.81 -5.82 0.84
C VAL A 31 -14.63 -5.44 1.75
N VAL A 32 -14.10 -4.22 1.63
CA VAL A 32 -12.96 -3.76 2.42
C VAL A 32 -13.29 -3.67 3.92
N VAL A 33 -14.47 -3.15 4.27
CA VAL A 33 -14.94 -3.07 5.65
C VAL A 33 -15.10 -4.47 6.25
N ASN A 34 -15.70 -5.41 5.51
CA ASN A 34 -15.83 -6.79 5.98
C ASN A 34 -14.46 -7.44 6.17
N LYS A 35 -13.53 -7.26 5.24
CA LYS A 35 -12.15 -7.78 5.38
C LYS A 35 -11.46 -7.21 6.63
N ARG A 36 -11.62 -5.91 6.90
CA ARG A 36 -11.09 -5.26 8.11
C ARG A 36 -11.73 -5.82 9.37
N LYS A 37 -13.05 -6.01 9.40
CA LYS A 37 -13.77 -6.57 10.55
C LYS A 37 -13.26 -7.97 10.90
N ARG A 38 -13.11 -8.84 9.90
CA ARG A 38 -12.57 -10.19 10.07
C ARG A 38 -11.14 -10.18 10.63
N PHE A 39 -10.28 -9.31 10.09
CA PHE A 39 -8.92 -9.15 10.59
C PHE A 39 -8.88 -8.68 12.06
N LEU A 40 -9.71 -7.69 12.43
CA LEU A 40 -9.80 -7.19 13.81
C LEU A 40 -10.42 -8.21 14.77
N ALA A 41 -11.28 -9.10 14.27
CA ALA A 41 -11.82 -10.22 15.03
C ALA A 41 -10.81 -11.38 15.20
N GLY A 42 -9.61 -11.27 14.63
CA GLY A 42 -8.58 -12.32 14.69
C GLY A 42 -8.87 -13.50 13.77
N GLU A 43 -9.75 -13.33 12.77
CA GLU A 43 -10.07 -14.40 11.83
C GLU A 43 -8.95 -14.57 10.79
N GLY A 44 -8.40 -15.78 10.71
CA GLY A 44 -7.35 -16.18 9.78
C GLY A 44 -5.95 -16.17 10.41
N GLU A 45 -4.96 -16.60 9.64
CA GLU A 45 -3.57 -16.65 10.10
C GLU A 45 -2.95 -15.25 10.11
N ILE A 46 -2.64 -14.75 11.31
CA ILE A 46 -1.92 -13.49 11.51
C ILE A 46 -0.46 -13.82 11.84
N TYR A 47 0.43 -13.60 10.87
CA TYR A 47 1.85 -13.82 11.07
C TYR A 47 2.44 -12.78 12.04
N GLN A 48 3.15 -13.25 13.06
CA GLN A 48 3.90 -12.44 14.00
C GLN A 48 5.40 -12.72 13.83
N PRO A 49 6.17 -11.77 13.28
CA PRO A 49 7.61 -11.97 13.13
C PRO A 49 8.31 -11.94 14.50
N PRO A 50 9.39 -12.70 14.68
CA PRO A 50 10.21 -12.68 15.89
C PRO A 50 11.08 -11.41 16.02
N VAL A 51 10.96 -10.48 15.07
CA VAL A 51 11.74 -9.23 14.98
C VAL A 51 10.81 -8.03 14.90
N PRO A 52 11.26 -6.83 15.30
CA PRO A 52 10.48 -5.61 15.12
C PRO A 52 10.10 -5.41 13.64
N LEU A 53 8.80 -5.29 13.37
CA LEU A 53 8.25 -5.09 12.03
C LEU A 53 7.63 -3.70 11.92
N ILE A 54 8.08 -2.94 10.92
CA ILE A 54 7.49 -1.63 10.60
C ILE A 54 6.80 -1.74 9.24
N VAL A 55 5.48 -1.56 9.23
CA VAL A 55 4.67 -1.53 8.01
C VAL A 55 4.50 -0.09 7.55
N VAL A 56 5.20 0.27 6.49
CA VAL A 56 4.97 1.56 5.82
C VAL A 56 3.88 1.36 4.78
N GLY A 57 2.80 2.14 4.83
CA GLY A 57 1.67 2.11 3.90
C GLY A 57 1.24 3.52 3.52
N ASN A 58 0.30 3.63 2.58
CA ASN A 58 -0.36 4.90 2.27
C ASN A 58 -1.83 4.68 1.94
N ILE A 59 -2.66 5.68 2.23
CA ILE A 59 -4.12 5.65 2.01
C ILE A 59 -4.47 6.31 0.67
N THR A 60 -3.62 7.19 0.16
CA THR A 60 -3.86 7.93 -1.08
C THR A 60 -3.27 7.24 -2.32
N VAL A 61 -3.86 7.50 -3.47
CA VAL A 61 -3.38 7.00 -4.77
C VAL A 61 -2.43 8.01 -5.39
N GLY A 62 -1.27 7.55 -5.87
CA GLY A 62 -0.24 8.38 -6.50
C GLY A 62 1.15 8.28 -5.85
N GLY A 63 2.09 9.09 -6.35
CA GLY A 63 3.46 9.17 -5.83
C GLY A 63 3.48 9.91 -4.49
N THR A 64 3.45 9.14 -3.40
CA THR A 64 3.14 9.65 -2.05
C THR A 64 4.35 9.73 -1.14
N GLY A 65 5.54 9.86 -1.72
CA GLY A 65 6.79 9.99 -0.97
C GLY A 65 7.19 8.75 -0.14
N LYS A 66 6.47 7.63 -0.28
CA LYS A 66 6.72 6.39 0.47
C LYS A 66 8.16 5.89 0.31
N THR A 67 8.69 5.94 -0.92
CA THR A 67 10.05 5.48 -1.21
C THR A 67 11.12 6.34 -0.52
N PRO A 68 11.11 7.69 -0.65
CA PRO A 68 11.98 8.55 0.16
C PRO A 68 11.88 8.30 1.66
N LEU A 69 10.66 8.14 2.19
CA LEU A 69 10.45 7.87 3.62
C LEU A 69 11.09 6.54 4.05
N ILE A 70 10.88 5.48 3.27
CA ILE A 70 11.49 4.16 3.54
C ILE A 70 13.02 4.27 3.54
N LEU A 71 13.60 4.95 2.55
CA LEU A 71 15.05 5.14 2.46
C LEU A 71 15.60 5.87 3.69
N TRP A 72 14.92 6.94 4.12
CA TRP A 72 15.29 7.66 5.33
C TRP A 72 15.22 6.78 6.58
N MET A 73 14.16 5.97 6.72
CA MET A 73 14.01 5.04 7.85
C MET A 73 15.13 3.99 7.88
N ILE A 74 15.46 3.42 6.73
CA ILE A 74 16.56 2.45 6.61
C ILE A 74 17.87 3.09 7.07
N GLN A 75 18.20 4.27 6.56
CA GLN A 75 19.42 4.99 6.93
C GLN A 75 19.44 5.38 8.41
N HIS A 76 18.29 5.74 8.99
CA HIS A 76 18.18 6.05 10.41
C HIS A 76 18.46 4.82 11.29
N CYS A 77 17.85 3.68 10.96
CA CYS A 77 18.09 2.42 11.67
C CYS A 77 19.53 1.93 11.52
N GLN A 78 20.11 2.02 10.31
CA GLN A 78 21.50 1.66 10.05
C GLN A 78 22.49 2.52 10.85
N ARG A 79 22.24 3.83 10.95
CA ARG A 79 23.03 4.75 11.81
C ARG A 79 22.96 4.38 13.29
N SER A 80 21.89 3.70 13.69
CA SER A 80 21.71 3.18 15.05
C SER A 80 22.33 1.78 15.24
N GLY A 81 23.08 1.27 14.26
CA GLY A 81 23.72 -0.04 14.30
C GLY A 81 22.79 -1.22 14.03
N LEU A 82 21.56 -0.98 13.58
CA LEU A 82 20.58 -2.04 13.32
C LEU A 82 20.72 -2.64 11.92
N ARG A 83 20.53 -3.95 11.82
CA ARG A 83 20.39 -4.66 10.54
C ARG A 83 18.94 -4.55 10.07
N VAL A 84 18.73 -3.99 8.89
CA VAL A 84 17.40 -3.73 8.33
C VAL A 84 17.14 -4.63 7.14
N GLY A 85 16.01 -5.33 7.14
CA GLY A 85 15.47 -6.04 5.98
C GLY A 85 14.29 -5.28 5.38
N VAL A 86 14.17 -5.28 4.04
CA VAL A 86 13.06 -4.63 3.33
C VAL A 86 12.30 -5.67 2.54
N VAL A 87 10.99 -5.77 2.80
CA VAL A 87 10.08 -6.61 2.02
C VAL A 87 9.23 -5.72 1.13
N SER A 88 9.30 -5.94 -0.18
CA SER A 88 8.51 -5.25 -1.19
C SER A 88 7.62 -6.24 -1.94
N ARG A 89 6.49 -5.76 -2.46
CA ARG A 89 5.55 -6.57 -3.26
C ARG A 89 6.11 -6.98 -4.63
N GLY A 90 7.15 -6.30 -5.12
CA GLY A 90 7.71 -6.58 -6.45
C GLY A 90 6.77 -6.21 -7.61
N TYR A 91 5.88 -5.22 -7.40
CA TYR A 91 4.92 -4.81 -8.43
C TYR A 91 5.65 -4.30 -9.69
N GLY A 92 5.40 -4.95 -10.83
CA GLY A 92 6.07 -4.64 -12.11
C GLY A 92 7.47 -5.23 -12.28
N ALA A 93 7.98 -5.99 -11.30
CA ALA A 93 9.25 -6.70 -11.45
C ALA A 93 9.11 -7.87 -12.44
N LYS A 94 10.14 -8.06 -13.28
CA LYS A 94 10.26 -9.20 -14.21
C LYS A 94 11.54 -9.97 -13.90
N PRO A 95 11.59 -10.72 -12.79
CA PRO A 95 12.78 -11.50 -12.46
C PRO A 95 12.98 -12.63 -13.49
N PRO A 96 14.20 -12.86 -13.97
CA PRO A 96 14.54 -13.98 -14.85
C PRO A 96 14.11 -15.36 -14.32
N GLN A 97 14.16 -15.59 -13.01
CA GLN A 97 13.75 -16.85 -12.40
C GLN A 97 13.24 -16.65 -10.96
N LEU A 98 12.28 -17.48 -10.54
CA LEU A 98 11.74 -17.52 -9.19
C LEU A 98 12.13 -18.84 -8.49
N PRO A 99 12.54 -18.84 -7.21
CA PRO A 99 12.76 -17.67 -6.36
C PRO A 99 13.99 -16.88 -6.80
N TRP A 100 13.84 -15.56 -6.92
CA TRP A 100 14.94 -14.64 -7.22
C TRP A 100 15.86 -14.57 -5.99
N ARG A 101 17.06 -15.12 -6.09
CA ARG A 101 18.07 -15.11 -5.03
C ARG A 101 19.01 -13.93 -5.18
#